data_AF-G3I2X4-F1
#
_entry.id   AF-G3I2X4-F1
#
_cell.length_a   1.000
_cell.length_b   1.000
_cell.length_c   1.000
_cell.angle_alpha   90.00
_cell.angle_beta   90.00
_cell.angle_gamma   90.00
#
_symmetry.space_group_name_H-M   'P 1'
#
loop_
_entity.id
_entity.type
_entity.pdbx_description
1 polymer ?
#
loop_
_entity_poly.entity_id
_entity_poly.type
_entity_poly.pdbx_seq_one_letter_code
_entity_poly.pdbx_strand_id
1 'polypeptide(L)'
;MTEEDSESVATDSQTEEDSDLPVIQLCGLVEELSYGNAALKTETEMFEKYYSRLEPRDHRMPRLSEMKISAAEFSQFRSRRKSKTRTGLDRSAGLTVEQKLDLVQKELEDTRDEIRHMRANAERDLQHHEAIIEEAEIRWTEVQRAVHDFEKDILKTITKKKGSILATQKVMKYIEDMNRRRKEEVGEALHDVDFQQLKIENAQFLETIEARNKELIRLKLASGNTLQVLNTYKNKLNRAMEIYNNLDKEIFQRNELLGKIEKETIQAEEDRAKAHTLNTKLRKQLTEFRAPQVMMYVKEKILNGELEKAIKMWERKVEIAEISLKGYRKAWNKMKTSDEQLQTVRPPGK
;
A
#
# COMPACT_ATOMS: atom_id res chain seq x y z
N MET A 1 -7.52 -2.08 59.24
CA MET A 1 -7.28 -0.62 59.19
C MET A 1 -6.89 -0.31 57.75
N THR A 2 -7.68 0.55 57.10
CA THR A 2 -7.42 1.30 55.85
C THR A 2 -7.11 0.43 54.62
N GLU A 3 -8.05 0.05 53.74
CA GLU A 3 -8.89 0.88 52.84
C GLU A 3 -8.08 1.97 52.15
N GLU A 4 -7.76 1.77 50.87
CA GLU A 4 -7.65 2.85 49.88
C GLU A 4 -7.83 2.26 48.47
N ASP A 5 -8.99 2.59 47.90
CA ASP A 5 -9.39 2.40 46.52
C ASP A 5 -8.46 3.15 45.57
N SER A 6 -8.20 2.60 44.38
CA SER A 6 -7.83 3.38 43.20
C SER A 6 -8.33 2.66 41.96
N GLU A 7 -9.47 3.15 41.49
CA GLU A 7 -10.13 2.82 40.24
C GLU A 7 -9.15 2.90 39.06
N SER A 8 -8.96 1.77 38.34
CA SER A 8 -8.37 1.78 37.01
C SER A 8 -9.44 2.21 36.01
N VAL A 9 -9.65 3.52 35.88
CA VAL A 9 -10.42 4.10 34.78
C VAL A 9 -9.66 3.81 33.49
N ALA A 10 -10.18 2.87 32.70
CA ALA A 10 -9.78 2.65 31.33
C ALA A 10 -10.17 3.90 30.53
N THR A 11 -9.22 4.82 30.32
CA THR A 11 -9.37 5.86 29.31
C THR A 11 -9.21 5.24 27.95
N ASP A 12 -10.35 4.79 27.43
CA ASP A 12 -10.71 4.73 26.03
C ASP A 12 -10.07 5.92 25.29
N SER A 13 -8.95 5.67 24.62
CA SER A 13 -8.34 6.66 23.74
C SER A 13 -9.09 6.57 22.42
N GLN A 14 -10.19 7.32 22.40
CA GLN A 14 -11.00 7.60 21.24
C GLN A 14 -10.12 7.84 20.01
N THR A 15 -10.45 7.11 18.97
CA THR A 15 -10.24 7.47 17.57
C THR A 15 -10.79 8.86 17.29
N GLU A 16 -9.97 9.89 17.44
CA GLU A 16 -10.21 11.22 16.88
C GLU A 16 -8.87 11.80 16.43
N GLU A 17 -8.66 11.84 15.12
CA GLU A 17 -8.10 13.00 14.39
C GLU A 17 -8.08 12.66 12.89
N ASP A 18 -9.28 12.47 12.33
CA ASP A 18 -9.53 12.67 10.90
C ASP A 18 -9.91 14.16 10.75
N SER A 19 -8.95 15.04 11.01
CA SER A 19 -9.11 16.47 10.75
C SER A 19 -8.61 16.74 9.34
N ASP A 20 -9.55 16.95 8.41
CA ASP A 20 -9.29 17.38 7.03
C ASP A 20 -8.40 18.63 7.03
N LEU A 21 -7.08 18.41 6.87
CA LEU A 21 -6.09 19.47 6.76
C LEU A 21 -6.43 20.34 5.53
N PRO A 22 -6.38 21.68 5.65
CA PRO A 22 -6.64 22.57 4.52
C PRO A 22 -5.78 22.19 3.32
N VAL A 23 -6.34 22.22 2.11
CA VAL A 23 -5.70 21.77 0.86
C VAL A 23 -4.27 22.29 0.68
N ILE A 24 -4.00 23.53 1.11
CA ILE A 24 -2.67 24.16 1.05
C ILE A 24 -1.64 23.42 1.92
N GLN A 25 -2.03 22.94 3.10
CA GLN A 25 -1.16 22.17 4.00
C GLN A 25 -0.94 20.75 3.47
N LEU A 26 -1.97 20.14 2.87
CA LEU A 26 -1.83 18.84 2.18
C LEU A 26 -0.88 18.94 0.97
N CYS A 27 -0.97 20.02 0.18
CA CYS A 27 -0.04 20.26 -0.93
C CYS A 27 1.41 20.41 -0.45
N GLY A 28 1.65 21.16 0.63
CA GLY A 28 2.98 21.30 1.23
C GLY A 28 3.55 19.97 1.72
N LEU A 29 2.72 19.15 2.38
CA LEU A 29 3.13 17.83 2.85
C LEU A 29 3.44 16.87 1.68
N VAL A 30 2.66 16.92 0.60
CA VAL A 30 2.91 16.13 -0.61
C VAL A 30 4.22 16.54 -1.30
N GLU A 31 4.52 17.84 -1.40
CA GLU A 31 5.81 18.32 -1.93
C GLU A 31 6.99 17.87 -1.08
N GLU A 32 6.89 18.00 0.25
CA GLU A 32 7.95 17.59 1.17
C GLU A 32 8.20 16.08 1.13
N LEU A 33 7.14 15.28 1.13
CA LEU A 33 7.22 13.83 0.98
C LEU A 33 7.75 13.44 -0.40
N SER A 34 7.35 14.12 -1.47
CA SER A 34 7.82 13.87 -2.84
C SER A 34 9.33 14.11 -2.96
N TYR A 35 9.82 15.23 -2.41
CA TYR A 35 11.24 15.57 -2.41
C TYR A 35 12.05 14.56 -1.58
N GLY A 36 11.58 14.21 -0.38
CA GLY A 36 12.19 13.18 0.45
C GLY A 36 12.26 11.81 -0.24
N ASN A 37 11.19 11.43 -0.95
CA ASN A 37 11.11 10.17 -1.66
C ASN A 37 12.04 10.14 -2.90
N ALA A 38 12.19 11.26 -3.61
CA ALA A 38 13.15 11.38 -4.70
C ALA A 38 14.61 11.27 -4.21
N ALA A 39 14.93 11.86 -3.07
CA ALA A 39 16.25 11.75 -2.44
C ALA A 39 16.55 10.32 -1.95
N LEU A 40 15.56 9.64 -1.36
CA LEU A 40 15.69 8.23 -0.96
C LEU A 40 15.81 7.30 -2.16
N LYS A 41 15.10 7.58 -3.26
CA LYS A 41 15.18 6.79 -4.49
C LYS A 41 16.57 6.85 -5.11
N THR A 42 17.16 8.04 -5.20
CA THR A 42 18.53 8.22 -5.70
C THR A 42 19.57 7.58 -4.80
N GLU A 43 19.42 7.67 -3.48
CA GLU A 43 20.27 6.96 -2.50
C GLU A 43 20.17 5.43 -2.66
N THR A 44 18.96 4.91 -2.84
CA THR A 44 18.70 3.47 -3.05
C THR A 44 19.33 2.96 -4.35
N GLU A 45 19.21 3.72 -5.44
CA GLU A 45 19.83 3.37 -6.73
C GLU A 45 21.38 3.33 -6.63
N MET A 46 21.98 4.28 -5.91
CA MET A 46 23.43 4.29 -5.66
C MET A 46 23.86 3.08 -4.83
N PHE A 47 23.09 2.70 -3.81
CA PHE A 47 23.35 1.50 -3.03
C PHE A 47 23.24 0.22 -3.83
N GLU A 48 22.20 0.08 -4.66
CA GLU A 48 22.04 -1.11 -5.50
C GLU A 48 23.21 -1.28 -6.47
N LYS A 49 23.72 -0.18 -7.02
CA LYS A 49 24.92 -0.18 -7.89
C LYS A 49 26.18 -0.59 -7.12
N TYR A 50 26.37 -0.08 -5.91
CA TYR A 50 27.50 -0.41 -5.05
C TYR A 50 27.47 -1.88 -4.62
N TYR A 51 26.31 -2.38 -4.19
CA TYR A 51 26.12 -3.77 -3.78
C TYR A 51 26.31 -4.74 -4.96
N SER A 52 25.79 -4.38 -6.14
CA SER A 52 25.94 -5.19 -7.37
C SER A 52 27.41 -5.34 -7.82
N ARG A 53 28.30 -4.44 -7.38
CA ARG A 53 29.74 -4.48 -7.66
C ARG A 53 30.54 -5.24 -6.61
N LEU A 54 30.08 -5.26 -5.36
CA LEU A 54 30.77 -5.92 -4.25
C LEU A 54 30.50 -7.42 -4.14
N GLU A 55 29.36 -7.92 -4.64
CA GLU A 55 29.07 -9.35 -4.62
C GLU A 55 29.88 -10.09 -5.70
N PRO A 56 30.70 -11.10 -5.32
CA PRO A 56 31.17 -12.09 -6.28
C PRO A 56 29.94 -12.70 -6.98
N ARG A 57 30.01 -12.86 -8.30
CA ARG A 57 28.92 -13.31 -9.20
C ARG A 57 28.10 -14.52 -8.69
N ASP A 58 28.63 -15.28 -7.73
CA ASP A 58 28.05 -16.51 -7.17
C ASP A 58 27.18 -16.33 -5.92
N HIS A 59 27.17 -15.16 -5.27
CA HIS A 59 26.33 -14.90 -4.09
C HIS A 59 25.55 -13.60 -4.26
N ARG A 60 24.49 -13.64 -5.07
CA ARG A 60 23.45 -12.61 -5.03
C ARG A 60 22.51 -12.86 -3.86
N MET A 61 22.57 -12.04 -2.82
CA MET A 61 21.49 -11.98 -1.83
C MET A 61 20.25 -11.34 -2.47
N PRO A 62 19.03 -11.87 -2.24
CA PRO A 62 17.79 -11.27 -2.72
C PRO A 62 17.71 -9.81 -2.29
N ARG A 63 17.22 -8.94 -3.18
CA ARG A 63 17.06 -7.51 -2.86
C ARG A 63 16.25 -7.38 -1.57
N LEU A 64 16.49 -6.37 -0.73
CA LEU A 64 15.68 -6.17 0.49
C LEU A 64 14.18 -5.96 0.19
N SER A 65 13.83 -5.64 -1.07
CA SER A 65 12.46 -5.64 -1.59
C SER A 65 11.86 -7.04 -1.82
N GLU A 66 12.66 -8.10 -1.75
CA GLU A 66 12.28 -9.52 -1.90
C GLU A 66 12.25 -10.27 -0.55
N MET A 67 12.73 -9.65 0.54
CA MET A 67 12.64 -10.21 1.89
C MET A 67 11.21 -10.00 2.44
N LYS A 68 10.38 -11.04 2.41
CA LYS A 68 9.08 -11.04 3.10
C LYS A 68 9.31 -11.09 4.61
N ILE A 69 9.47 -9.94 5.24
CA ILE A 69 9.36 -9.82 6.69
C ILE A 69 7.87 -9.82 7.02
N SER A 70 7.41 -10.84 7.74
CA SER A 70 6.04 -10.89 8.25
C SER A 70 5.85 -9.79 9.30
N ALA A 71 4.68 -9.15 9.33
CA ALA A 71 4.31 -8.21 10.39
C ALA A 71 4.42 -8.82 11.80
N ALA A 72 4.37 -10.16 11.91
CA ALA A 72 4.55 -10.91 13.15
C ALA A 72 6.02 -11.15 13.54
N GLU A 73 6.96 -11.10 12.58
CA GLU A 73 8.40 -11.16 12.88
C GLU A 73 8.92 -9.79 13.32
N PHE A 74 8.30 -8.72 12.83
CA PHE A 74 8.57 -7.35 13.27
C PHE A 74 8.18 -7.09 14.73
N SER A 75 7.17 -7.80 15.25
CA SER A 75 6.71 -7.67 16.64
C SER A 75 7.57 -8.45 17.65
N GLN A 76 8.27 -9.51 17.23
CA GLN A 76 9.13 -10.31 18.11
C GLN A 76 10.45 -9.61 18.49
N PHE A 77 10.92 -8.65 17.68
CA PHE A 77 12.07 -7.81 18.03
C PHE A 77 11.78 -6.77 19.13
N ARG A 78 10.51 -6.59 19.55
CA ARG A 78 10.15 -5.64 20.63
C ARG A 78 10.23 -6.19 22.05
N SER A 79 10.38 -7.50 22.25
CA SER A 79 10.47 -8.01 23.61
C SER A 79 11.90 -7.96 24.14
N ARG A 80 12.09 -7.01 25.07
CA ARG A 80 13.15 -6.93 26.10
C ARG A 80 14.25 -5.88 25.87
N ARG A 81 13.89 -4.59 25.84
CA ARG A 81 14.75 -3.52 26.39
C ARG A 81 13.92 -2.48 27.16
N LYS A 82 14.13 -2.48 28.47
CA LYS A 82 13.64 -1.49 29.42
C LYS A 82 14.66 -0.35 29.45
N SER A 83 14.35 0.83 28.89
CA SER A 83 14.86 2.12 29.38
C SER A 83 14.32 3.33 28.61
N LYS A 84 13.60 4.17 29.35
CA LYS A 84 13.69 5.64 29.37
C LYS A 84 13.22 6.42 28.13
N THR A 85 12.01 6.94 28.28
CA THR A 85 11.45 8.16 27.69
C THR A 85 12.47 9.15 27.09
N ARG A 86 12.36 9.39 25.78
CA ARG A 86 12.52 10.71 25.16
C ARG A 86 11.57 10.84 23.97
N THR A 87 10.65 11.79 24.11
CA THR A 87 9.84 12.43 23.08
C THR A 87 10.73 13.02 21.99
N GLY A 88 10.29 12.93 20.74
CA GLY A 88 10.91 13.63 19.61
C GLY A 88 10.93 12.77 18.36
N LEU A 89 10.08 13.15 17.41
CA LEU A 89 10.14 12.83 15.98
C LEU A 89 11.61 12.77 15.51
N ASP A 90 12.21 11.59 15.40
CA ASP A 90 13.54 11.44 14.83
C ASP A 90 13.42 10.95 13.40
N ARG A 91 14.05 11.73 12.53
CA ARG A 91 14.02 11.64 11.09
C ARG A 91 14.38 10.22 10.66
N SER A 92 13.71 9.76 9.61
CA SER A 92 14.15 8.69 8.72
C SER A 92 15.66 8.45 8.82
N ALA A 93 16.04 7.25 9.27
CA ALA A 93 17.42 6.80 9.30
C ALA A 93 17.97 6.67 7.88
N GLY A 94 18.22 7.80 7.22
CA GLY A 94 18.96 7.89 5.96
C GLY A 94 20.46 7.89 6.24
N LEU A 95 21.26 7.57 5.22
CA LEU A 95 22.71 7.67 5.35
C LEU A 95 23.11 9.05 5.86
N THR A 96 24.12 9.07 6.73
CA THR A 96 24.78 10.31 7.08
C THR A 96 25.39 10.95 5.83
N VAL A 97 25.54 12.27 5.85
CA VAL A 97 26.12 13.02 4.73
C VAL A 97 27.51 12.50 4.37
N GLU A 98 28.30 12.08 5.37
CA GLU A 98 29.60 11.42 5.17
C GLU A 98 29.47 10.11 4.39
N GLN A 99 28.55 9.23 4.76
CA GLN A 99 28.35 7.96 4.04
C GLN A 99 27.86 8.19 2.61
N LYS A 100 27.04 9.22 2.37
CA LYS A 100 26.63 9.62 1.01
C LYS A 100 27.82 10.13 0.20
N LEU A 101 28.69 10.93 0.81
CA LEU A 101 29.91 11.42 0.18
C LEU A 101 30.85 10.28 -0.18
N ASP A 102 31.07 9.33 0.71
CA ASP A 102 31.92 8.16 0.46
C ASP A 102 31.38 7.32 -0.71
N LEU A 103 30.07 7.10 -0.77
CA LEU A 103 29.43 6.34 -1.83
C LEU A 103 29.55 7.05 -3.19
N VAL A 104 29.32 8.37 -3.22
CA VAL A 104 29.48 9.20 -4.42
C VAL A 104 30.94 9.23 -4.86
N GLN A 105 31.89 9.38 -3.94
CA GLN A 105 33.32 9.39 -4.26
C GLN A 105 33.79 8.05 -4.81
N LYS A 106 33.31 6.94 -4.25
CA LYS A 106 33.63 5.60 -4.75
C LYS A 106 33.04 5.33 -6.13
N GLU A 107 31.77 5.67 -6.34
CA GLU A 107 31.13 5.58 -7.65
C GLU A 107 31.88 6.42 -8.71
N LEU A 108 32.34 7.60 -8.30
CA LEU A 108 33.09 8.51 -9.16
C LEU A 108 34.49 7.96 -9.50
N GLU A 109 35.18 7.33 -8.57
CA GLU A 109 36.48 6.69 -8.86
C GLU A 109 36.30 5.43 -9.72
N ASP A 110 35.30 4.59 -9.45
CA ASP A 110 34.97 3.44 -10.29
C ASP A 110 34.69 3.88 -11.74
N THR A 111 33.88 4.92 -11.92
CA THR A 111 33.57 5.48 -13.25
C THR A 111 34.83 6.03 -13.93
N ARG A 112 35.74 6.65 -13.16
CA ARG A 112 37.03 7.13 -13.70
C ARG A 112 37.90 5.96 -14.17
N ASP A 113 37.94 4.87 -13.43
CA ASP A 113 38.69 3.67 -13.81
C ASP A 113 38.10 2.98 -15.04
N GLU A 114 36.77 2.90 -15.14
CA GLU A 114 36.09 2.44 -16.36
C GLU A 114 36.46 3.31 -17.57
N ILE A 115 36.45 4.65 -17.41
CA ILE A 115 36.87 5.58 -18.47
C ILE A 115 38.34 5.38 -18.84
N ARG A 116 39.24 5.20 -17.86
CA ARG A 116 40.67 4.93 -18.11
C ARG A 116 40.85 3.64 -18.90
N HIS A 117 40.14 2.57 -18.52
CA HIS A 117 40.22 1.28 -19.21
C HIS A 117 39.65 1.36 -20.64
N MET A 118 38.51 2.01 -20.84
CA MET A 118 37.95 2.23 -22.18
C MET A 118 38.90 3.04 -23.07
N ARG A 119 39.53 4.10 -22.53
CA ARG A 119 40.54 4.89 -23.26
C ARG A 119 41.75 4.04 -23.64
N ALA A 120 42.28 3.26 -22.70
CA ALA A 120 43.43 2.38 -22.98
C ALA A 120 43.11 1.33 -24.05
N ASN A 121 41.87 0.80 -24.07
CA ASN A 121 41.43 -0.12 -25.12
C ASN A 121 41.34 0.57 -26.48
N ALA A 122 40.68 1.73 -26.54
CA ALA A 122 40.56 2.50 -27.78
C ALA A 122 41.93 2.93 -28.32
N GLU A 123 42.87 3.30 -27.45
CA GLU A 123 44.25 3.64 -27.82
C GLU A 123 44.97 2.46 -28.46
N ARG A 124 44.84 1.25 -27.89
CA ARG A 124 45.43 0.03 -28.46
C ARG A 124 44.84 -0.31 -29.83
N ASP A 125 43.54 -0.17 -29.99
CA ASP A 125 42.87 -0.43 -31.26
C ASP A 125 43.29 0.60 -32.33
N LEU A 126 43.45 1.86 -31.93
CA LEU A 126 43.96 2.93 -32.79
C LEU A 126 45.39 2.65 -33.25
N GLN A 127 46.30 2.31 -32.33
CA GLN A 127 47.68 1.93 -32.65
C GLN A 127 47.75 0.72 -33.58
N HIS A 128 46.87 -0.27 -33.40
CA HIS A 128 46.79 -1.42 -34.29
C HIS A 128 46.39 -1.02 -35.72
N HIS A 129 45.40 -0.15 -35.86
CA HIS A 129 44.98 0.35 -37.16
C HIS A 129 46.03 1.27 -37.80
N GLU A 130 46.71 2.11 -37.02
CA GLU A 130 47.84 2.93 -37.51
C GLU A 130 48.96 2.05 -38.07
N ALA A 131 49.35 0.98 -37.37
CA ALA A 131 50.37 0.05 -37.86
C ALA A 131 49.95 -0.63 -39.19
N ILE A 132 48.68 -1.01 -39.33
CA ILE A 132 48.16 -1.57 -40.59
C ILE A 132 48.24 -0.55 -41.73
N ILE A 133 47.90 0.71 -41.45
CA ILE A 133 47.95 1.79 -42.44
C ILE A 133 49.41 2.04 -42.87
N GLU A 134 50.34 2.16 -41.91
CA GLU A 134 51.76 2.34 -42.20
C GLU A 134 52.31 1.18 -43.05
N GLU A 135 51.97 -0.08 -42.73
CA GLU A 135 52.37 -1.25 -43.53
C GLU A 135 51.79 -1.17 -44.96
N ALA A 136 50.53 -0.75 -45.10
CA ALA A 136 49.88 -0.58 -46.40
C ALA A 136 50.53 0.55 -47.22
N GLU A 137 50.91 1.66 -46.59
CA GLU A 137 51.59 2.79 -47.23
C GLU A 137 53.01 2.41 -47.70
N ILE A 138 53.75 1.67 -46.88
CA ILE A 138 55.06 1.11 -47.26
C ILE A 138 54.90 0.21 -48.47
N ARG A 139 53.98 -0.76 -48.43
CA ARG A 139 53.70 -1.67 -49.56
C ARG A 139 53.24 -0.92 -50.81
N TRP A 140 52.41 0.11 -50.66
CA TRP A 140 51.98 0.93 -51.79
C TRP A 140 53.17 1.63 -52.45
N THR A 141 54.07 2.20 -51.64
CA THR A 141 55.29 2.85 -52.12
C THR A 141 56.21 1.86 -52.85
N GLU A 142 56.36 0.65 -52.33
CA GLU A 142 57.12 -0.44 -52.97
C GLU A 142 56.51 -0.86 -54.30
N VAL A 143 55.18 -1.03 -54.37
CA VAL A 143 54.47 -1.35 -55.60
C VAL A 143 54.65 -0.24 -56.64
N GLN A 144 54.50 1.04 -56.24
CA GLN A 144 54.74 2.17 -57.14
C GLN A 144 56.17 2.18 -57.67
N ARG A 145 57.16 1.92 -56.82
CA ARG A 145 58.56 1.80 -57.24
C ARG A 145 58.76 0.64 -58.23
N ALA A 146 58.19 -0.53 -57.94
CA ALA A 146 58.28 -1.69 -58.81
C ALA A 146 57.63 -1.45 -60.19
N VAL A 147 56.48 -0.76 -60.22
CA VAL A 147 55.83 -0.34 -61.47
C VAL A 147 56.73 0.61 -62.26
N HIS A 148 57.27 1.64 -61.61
CA HIS A 148 58.18 2.58 -62.26
C HIS A 148 59.44 1.90 -62.82
N ASP A 149 60.06 1.01 -62.05
CA ASP A 149 61.25 0.28 -62.46
C ASP A 149 60.95 -0.67 -63.62
N PHE A 150 59.80 -1.34 -63.61
CA PHE A 150 59.35 -2.16 -64.75
C PHE A 150 59.13 -1.32 -66.01
N GLU A 151 58.45 -0.18 -65.90
CA GLU A 151 58.23 0.72 -67.03
C GLU A 151 59.56 1.22 -67.62
N LYS A 152 60.50 1.60 -66.75
CA LYS A 152 61.82 2.11 -67.15
C LYS A 152 62.67 1.01 -67.79
N ASP A 153 62.85 -0.10 -67.11
CA ASP A 153 63.88 -1.08 -67.48
C ASP A 153 63.37 -2.10 -68.50
N ILE A 154 62.08 -2.40 -68.49
CA ILE A 154 61.46 -3.38 -69.37
C ILE A 154 60.68 -2.68 -70.48
N LEU A 155 59.64 -1.91 -70.16
CA LEU A 155 58.73 -1.37 -71.17
C LEU A 155 59.42 -0.40 -72.14
N LYS A 156 60.12 0.63 -71.62
CA LYS A 156 60.84 1.63 -72.44
C LYS A 156 62.01 1.02 -73.23
N THR A 157 62.59 -0.08 -72.77
CA THR A 157 63.69 -0.76 -73.49
C THR A 157 63.16 -1.64 -74.63
N ILE A 158 62.02 -2.31 -74.42
CA ILE A 158 61.47 -3.29 -75.37
C ILE A 158 60.67 -2.62 -76.49
N THR A 159 60.10 -1.44 -76.26
CA THR A 159 59.32 -0.70 -77.28
C THR A 159 60.08 -0.46 -78.58
N LYS A 160 61.42 -0.35 -78.55
CA LYS A 160 62.26 -0.20 -79.75
C LYS A 160 62.54 -1.50 -80.51
N LYS A 161 62.28 -2.67 -79.92
CA LYS A 161 62.60 -4.01 -80.47
C LYS A 161 61.49 -5.03 -80.17
N LYS A 162 60.22 -4.60 -80.21
CA LYS A 162 59.05 -5.44 -79.91
C LYS A 162 59.03 -6.68 -80.83
N GLY A 163 58.98 -7.87 -80.25
CA GLY A 163 59.02 -9.16 -80.98
C GLY A 163 60.43 -9.74 -81.20
N SER A 164 61.49 -9.05 -80.78
CA SER A 164 62.86 -9.62 -80.81
C SER A 164 63.05 -10.66 -79.72
N ILE A 165 63.81 -11.72 -80.01
CA ILE A 165 64.25 -12.74 -79.04
C ILE A 165 64.88 -12.09 -77.80
N LEU A 166 65.64 -11.01 -77.98
CA LEU A 166 66.28 -10.27 -76.89
C LEU A 166 65.26 -9.59 -75.96
N ALA A 167 64.15 -9.10 -76.50
CA ALA A 167 63.07 -8.51 -75.70
C ALA A 167 62.39 -9.58 -74.84
N THR A 168 62.08 -10.74 -75.44
CA THR A 168 61.48 -11.88 -74.72
C THR A 168 62.41 -12.38 -73.61
N GLN A 169 63.71 -12.51 -73.88
CA GLN A 169 64.71 -12.89 -72.87
C GLN A 169 64.78 -11.90 -71.70
N LYS A 170 64.67 -10.59 -71.97
CA LYS A 170 64.72 -9.57 -70.91
C LYS A 170 63.50 -9.62 -70.00
N VAL A 171 62.30 -9.87 -70.55
CA VAL A 171 61.08 -10.10 -69.76
C VAL A 171 61.20 -11.37 -68.92
N MET A 172 61.68 -12.47 -69.51
CA MET A 172 61.88 -13.73 -68.77
C MET A 172 62.85 -13.55 -67.61
N LYS A 173 64.00 -12.90 -67.83
CA LYS A 173 64.97 -12.61 -66.78
C LYS A 173 64.39 -11.75 -65.66
N TYR A 174 63.60 -10.71 -65.98
CA TYR A 174 62.91 -9.89 -64.98
C TYR A 174 61.93 -10.71 -64.13
N ILE A 175 61.16 -11.60 -64.75
CA ILE A 175 60.22 -12.50 -64.06
C ILE A 175 60.98 -13.46 -63.14
N GLU A 176 62.09 -14.05 -63.61
CA GLU A 176 62.94 -14.93 -62.81
C GLU A 176 63.56 -14.20 -61.61
N ASP A 177 64.12 -13.00 -61.82
CA ASP A 177 64.72 -12.19 -60.76
C ASP A 177 63.69 -11.69 -59.74
N MET A 178 62.44 -11.42 -60.16
CA MET A 178 61.33 -11.10 -59.25
C MET A 178 60.84 -12.32 -58.47
N ASN A 179 60.76 -13.48 -59.11
CA ASN A 179 60.40 -14.73 -58.45
C ASN A 179 61.45 -15.18 -57.43
N ARG A 180 62.74 -14.91 -57.70
CA ARG A 180 63.81 -15.17 -56.73
C ARG A 180 63.70 -14.25 -55.51
N ARG A 181 63.55 -12.94 -55.69
CA ARG A 181 63.38 -11.99 -54.58
C ARG A 181 62.18 -12.32 -53.68
N ARG A 182 61.02 -12.66 -54.26
CA ARG A 182 59.87 -13.15 -53.48
C ARG A 182 60.18 -14.40 -52.66
N LYS A 183 61.00 -15.32 -53.19
CA LYS A 183 61.38 -16.55 -52.45
C LYS A 183 62.36 -16.25 -51.33
N GLU A 184 63.25 -15.28 -51.51
CA GLU A 184 64.20 -14.82 -50.49
C GLU A 184 63.46 -14.08 -49.36
N GLU A 185 62.56 -13.15 -49.69
CA GLU A 185 61.72 -12.41 -48.72
C GLU A 185 60.78 -13.33 -47.93
N VAL A 186 60.13 -14.30 -48.59
CA VAL A 186 59.29 -15.31 -47.92
C VAL A 186 60.11 -16.32 -47.13
N GLY A 187 61.36 -16.59 -47.55
CA GLY A 187 62.28 -17.52 -46.89
C GLY A 187 62.96 -16.94 -45.65
N GLU A 188 63.21 -15.64 -45.58
CA GLU A 188 63.71 -14.95 -44.37
C GLU A 188 62.57 -14.62 -43.38
N ALA A 189 61.33 -14.46 -43.85
CA ALA A 189 60.18 -14.09 -43.00
C ALA A 189 59.43 -15.27 -42.37
N LEU A 190 59.69 -16.51 -42.77
CA LEU A 190 58.97 -17.69 -42.27
C LEU A 190 59.95 -18.77 -41.80
N HIS A 191 60.38 -18.69 -40.55
CA HIS A 191 61.10 -19.80 -39.93
C HIS A 191 60.12 -20.93 -39.59
N ASP A 192 60.56 -22.18 -39.69
CA ASP A 192 59.78 -23.35 -39.22
C ASP A 192 59.27 -23.17 -37.78
N VAL A 193 60.02 -22.42 -36.96
CA VAL A 193 59.65 -22.03 -35.60
C VAL A 193 58.37 -21.18 -35.57
N ASP A 194 58.21 -20.21 -36.46
CA ASP A 194 57.02 -19.34 -36.53
C ASP A 194 55.79 -20.13 -36.95
N PHE A 195 55.96 -21.08 -37.87
CA PHE A 195 54.86 -21.96 -38.28
C PHE A 195 54.45 -22.94 -37.18
N GLN A 196 55.41 -23.46 -36.40
CA GLN A 196 55.10 -24.28 -35.22
C GLN A 196 54.44 -23.44 -34.12
N GLN A 197 54.89 -22.21 -33.91
CA GLN A 197 54.28 -21.28 -32.96
C GLN A 197 52.82 -20.98 -33.32
N LEU A 198 52.53 -20.66 -34.59
CA LEU A 198 51.16 -20.46 -35.07
C LEU A 198 50.27 -21.68 -34.87
N LYS A 199 50.81 -22.90 -35.05
CA LYS A 199 50.05 -24.14 -34.78
C LYS A 199 49.74 -24.30 -33.30
N ILE A 200 50.69 -23.99 -32.42
CA ILE A 200 50.49 -24.04 -30.97
C ILE A 200 49.44 -23.02 -30.54
N GLU A 201 49.54 -21.79 -31.01
CA GLU A 201 48.59 -20.72 -30.71
C GLU A 201 47.18 -21.05 -31.21
N ASN A 202 47.05 -21.57 -32.44
CA ASN A 202 45.77 -21.99 -32.98
C ASN A 202 45.13 -23.12 -32.14
N ALA A 203 45.93 -24.11 -31.73
CA ALA A 203 45.47 -25.17 -30.83
C ALA A 203 44.99 -24.61 -29.48
N GLN A 204 45.72 -23.66 -28.88
CA GLN A 204 45.34 -22.99 -27.64
C GLN A 204 44.06 -22.15 -27.78
N PHE A 205 43.89 -21.46 -28.92
CA PHE A 205 42.66 -20.71 -29.21
C PHE A 205 41.46 -21.64 -29.37
N LEU A 206 41.60 -22.76 -30.08
CA LEU A 206 40.54 -23.75 -30.22
C LEU A 206 40.11 -24.34 -28.88
N GLU A 207 41.06 -24.69 -28.02
CA GLU A 207 40.77 -25.17 -26.67
C GLU A 207 40.07 -24.10 -25.82
N THR A 208 40.51 -22.85 -25.91
CA THR A 208 39.86 -21.72 -25.23
C THR A 208 38.43 -21.51 -25.73
N ILE A 209 38.20 -21.58 -27.05
CA ILE A 209 36.87 -21.48 -27.65
C ILE A 209 35.97 -22.62 -27.17
N GLU A 210 36.46 -23.86 -27.12
CA GLU A 210 35.70 -24.98 -26.58
C GLU A 210 35.36 -24.79 -25.11
N ALA A 211 36.29 -24.32 -24.28
CA ALA A 211 36.05 -24.04 -22.87
C ALA A 211 34.97 -22.95 -22.70
N ARG A 212 35.03 -21.87 -23.48
CA ARG A 212 34.03 -20.80 -23.48
C ARG A 212 32.66 -21.29 -23.95
N ASN A 213 32.61 -22.16 -24.96
CA ASN A 213 31.37 -22.77 -25.44
C ASN A 213 30.72 -23.67 -24.38
N LYS A 214 31.51 -24.47 -23.67
CA LYS A 214 31.02 -25.30 -22.54
C LYS A 214 30.44 -24.43 -21.42
N GLU A 215 31.13 -23.36 -21.05
CA GLU A 215 30.62 -22.44 -20.02
C GLU A 215 29.36 -21.70 -20.47
N LEU A 216 29.26 -21.30 -21.74
CA LEU A 216 28.04 -20.69 -22.29
C LEU A 216 26.84 -21.64 -22.18
N ILE A 217 27.02 -22.93 -22.49
CA ILE A 217 25.96 -23.93 -22.35
C ILE A 217 25.56 -24.07 -20.87
N ARG A 218 26.52 -24.16 -19.95
CA ARG A 218 26.25 -24.23 -18.50
C ARG A 218 25.44 -23.03 -18.02
N LEU A 219 25.85 -21.83 -18.41
CA LEU A 219 25.14 -20.59 -18.06
C LEU A 219 23.74 -20.52 -18.68
N LYS A 220 23.55 -20.98 -19.92
CA LYS A 220 22.22 -21.06 -20.55
C LYS A 220 21.29 -22.00 -19.78
N LEU A 221 21.78 -23.16 -19.36
CA LEU A 221 21.00 -24.09 -18.54
C LEU A 221 20.64 -23.47 -17.17
N ALA A 222 21.62 -22.87 -16.50
CA ALA A 222 21.40 -22.18 -15.23
C ALA A 222 20.38 -21.03 -15.36
N SER A 223 20.48 -20.24 -16.43
CA SER A 223 19.53 -19.17 -16.75
C SER A 223 18.13 -19.71 -17.01
N GLY A 224 18.00 -20.83 -17.72
CA GLY A 224 16.72 -21.49 -17.98
C GLY A 224 16.06 -21.98 -16.69
N ASN A 225 16.83 -22.64 -15.81
CA ASN A 225 16.35 -23.09 -14.50
C ASN A 225 15.92 -21.91 -13.63
N THR A 226 16.72 -20.83 -13.60
CA THR A 226 16.39 -19.61 -12.86
C THR A 226 15.08 -19.00 -13.36
N LEU A 227 14.85 -18.99 -14.68
CA LEU A 227 13.61 -18.50 -15.28
C LEU A 227 12.39 -19.36 -14.89
N GLN A 228 12.55 -20.69 -14.83
CA GLN A 228 11.49 -21.59 -14.37
C GLN A 228 11.12 -21.33 -12.89
N VAL A 229 12.12 -21.18 -12.03
CA VAL A 229 11.93 -20.84 -10.61
C VAL A 229 11.21 -19.50 -10.48
N LEU A 230 11.67 -18.47 -11.21
CA LEU A 230 11.04 -17.15 -11.23
C LEU A 230 9.56 -17.24 -11.63
N ASN A 231 9.25 -17.95 -12.72
CA ASN A 231 7.87 -18.14 -13.16
C ASN A 231 7.00 -18.87 -12.12
N THR A 232 7.58 -19.84 -11.41
CA THR A 232 6.90 -20.56 -10.33
C THR A 232 6.54 -19.61 -9.18
N TYR A 233 7.48 -18.76 -8.77
CA TYR A 233 7.21 -17.76 -7.72
C TYR A 233 6.24 -16.66 -8.17
N LYS A 234 6.32 -16.23 -9.43
CA LYS A 234 5.36 -15.28 -10.02
C LYS A 234 3.93 -15.83 -9.98
N ASN A 235 3.74 -17.11 -10.32
CA ASN A 235 2.43 -17.75 -10.24
C ASN A 235 1.93 -17.87 -8.79
N LYS A 236 2.81 -18.21 -7.84
CA LYS A 236 2.45 -18.24 -6.41
C LYS A 236 2.06 -16.86 -5.89
N LEU A 237 2.76 -15.81 -6.31
CA LEU A 237 2.45 -14.43 -5.95
C LEU A 237 1.08 -14.01 -6.50
N ASN A 238 0.82 -14.26 -7.78
CA ASN A 238 -0.48 -13.95 -8.40
C ASN A 238 -1.63 -14.66 -7.67
N ARG A 239 -1.46 -15.93 -7.32
CA ARG A 239 -2.46 -16.69 -6.55
C ARG A 239 -2.69 -16.10 -5.15
N ALA A 240 -1.62 -15.71 -4.45
CA ALA A 240 -1.73 -15.07 -3.14
C ALA A 240 -2.44 -13.71 -3.23
N MET A 241 -2.17 -12.94 -4.29
CA MET A 241 -2.81 -11.65 -4.56
C MET A 241 -4.31 -11.83 -4.86
N GLU A 242 -4.69 -12.85 -5.61
CA GLU A 242 -6.10 -13.19 -5.86
C GLU A 242 -6.82 -13.57 -4.56
N ILE A 243 -6.19 -14.37 -3.70
CA ILE A 243 -6.73 -14.71 -2.37
C ILE A 243 -6.89 -13.45 -1.51
N TYR A 244 -5.89 -12.57 -1.49
CA TYR A 244 -5.96 -11.30 -0.76
C TYR A 244 -7.17 -10.46 -1.22
N ASN A 245 -7.33 -10.27 -2.52
CA ASN A 245 -8.44 -9.51 -3.09
C ASN A 245 -9.81 -10.14 -2.75
N ASN A 246 -9.89 -11.47 -2.67
CA ASN A 246 -11.11 -12.16 -2.27
C ASN A 246 -11.39 -12.00 -0.77
N LEU A 247 -10.36 -12.09 0.08
CA LEU A 247 -10.49 -11.87 1.53
C LEU A 247 -10.90 -10.43 1.84
N ASP A 248 -10.34 -9.45 1.12
CA ASP A 248 -10.69 -8.04 1.29
C ASP A 248 -12.18 -7.79 0.99
N LYS A 249 -12.69 -8.38 -0.10
CA LYS A 249 -14.14 -8.38 -0.41
C LYS A 249 -14.97 -9.07 0.68
N GLU A 250 -14.50 -10.19 1.22
CA GLU A 250 -15.20 -10.92 2.27
C GLU A 250 -15.23 -10.12 3.59
N ILE A 251 -14.13 -9.44 3.93
CA ILE A 251 -14.05 -8.54 5.08
C ILE A 251 -15.05 -7.39 4.92
N PHE A 252 -15.08 -6.76 3.73
CA PHE A 252 -16.04 -5.70 3.43
C PHE A 252 -17.49 -6.17 3.64
N GLN A 253 -17.85 -7.32 3.07
CA GLN A 253 -19.20 -7.90 3.22
C GLN A 253 -19.54 -8.25 4.68
N ARG A 254 -18.56 -8.76 5.44
CA ARG A 254 -18.75 -9.04 6.88
C ARG A 254 -18.96 -7.77 7.69
N ASN A 255 -18.24 -6.69 7.39
CA ASN A 255 -18.43 -5.41 8.06
C ASN A 255 -19.82 -4.82 7.77
N GLU A 256 -20.31 -4.92 6.53
CA GLU A 256 -21.67 -4.50 6.20
C GLU A 256 -22.73 -5.30 6.97
N LEU A 257 -22.55 -6.63 7.08
CA LEU A 257 -23.44 -7.49 7.85
C LEU A 257 -23.39 -7.15 9.34
N LEU A 258 -22.19 -6.94 9.89
CA LEU A 258 -21.99 -6.56 11.29
C LEU A 258 -22.75 -5.28 11.61
N GLY A 259 -22.62 -4.24 10.76
CA GLY A 259 -23.35 -2.99 10.94
C GLY A 259 -24.88 -3.13 10.87
N LYS A 260 -25.42 -4.14 10.18
CA LYS A 260 -26.87 -4.46 10.21
C LYS A 260 -27.25 -5.11 11.53
N ILE A 261 -26.47 -6.09 11.99
CA ILE A 261 -26.70 -6.81 13.25
C ILE A 261 -26.61 -5.85 14.44
N GLU A 262 -25.66 -4.91 14.45
CA GLU A 262 -25.53 -3.90 15.50
C GLU A 262 -26.78 -3.01 15.59
N LYS A 263 -27.30 -2.54 14.44
CA LYS A 263 -28.55 -1.75 14.40
C LYS A 263 -29.75 -2.54 14.90
N GLU A 264 -29.90 -3.79 14.46
CA GLU A 264 -30.96 -4.68 14.93
C GLU A 264 -30.86 -4.96 16.43
N THR A 265 -29.64 -5.12 16.95
CA THR A 265 -29.38 -5.35 18.38
C THR A 265 -29.79 -4.14 19.21
N ILE A 266 -29.41 -2.93 18.82
CA ILE A 266 -29.81 -1.69 19.49
C ILE A 266 -31.34 -1.57 19.51
N GLN A 267 -31.99 -1.80 18.37
CA GLN A 267 -33.45 -1.73 18.28
C GLN A 267 -34.13 -2.76 19.20
N ALA A 268 -33.64 -3.99 19.23
CA ALA A 268 -34.16 -5.04 20.09
C ALA A 268 -33.97 -4.71 21.58
N GLU A 269 -32.86 -4.08 21.97
CA GLU A 269 -32.62 -3.63 23.34
C GLU A 269 -33.57 -2.52 23.76
N GLU A 270 -33.83 -1.53 22.90
CA GLU A 270 -34.82 -0.49 23.14
C GLU A 270 -36.22 -1.07 23.35
N ASP A 271 -36.63 -1.99 22.48
CA ASP A 271 -37.94 -2.60 22.56
C ASP A 271 -38.08 -3.50 23.79
N ARG A 272 -37.01 -4.22 24.16
CA ARG A 272 -36.91 -4.94 25.43
C ARG A 272 -37.06 -4.00 26.62
N ALA A 273 -36.41 -2.84 26.61
CA ALA A 273 -36.51 -1.86 27.69
C ALA A 273 -37.93 -1.28 27.82
N LYS A 274 -38.57 -0.92 26.70
CA LYS A 274 -39.98 -0.50 26.65
C LYS A 274 -40.91 -1.58 27.22
N ALA A 275 -40.75 -2.83 26.79
CA ALA A 275 -41.53 -3.95 27.29
C ALA A 275 -41.29 -4.21 28.78
N HIS A 276 -40.05 -4.13 29.25
CA HIS A 276 -39.68 -4.32 30.65
C HIS A 276 -40.30 -3.25 31.56
N THR A 277 -40.24 -1.97 31.17
CA THR A 277 -40.84 -0.87 31.93
C THR A 277 -42.37 -1.02 32.02
N LEU A 278 -43.03 -1.41 30.93
CA LEU A 278 -44.46 -1.70 30.92
C LEU A 278 -44.81 -2.89 31.84
N ASN A 279 -44.07 -4.00 31.72
CA ASN A 279 -44.29 -5.18 32.57
C ASN A 279 -44.14 -4.85 34.05
N THR A 280 -43.12 -4.05 34.40
CA THR A 280 -42.90 -3.57 35.78
C THR A 280 -44.09 -2.76 36.28
N LYS A 281 -44.64 -1.84 35.46
CA LYS A 281 -45.84 -1.06 35.81
C LYS A 281 -47.07 -1.95 36.04
N LEU A 282 -47.32 -2.90 35.13
CA LEU A 282 -48.46 -3.83 35.23
C LEU A 282 -48.35 -4.72 36.48
N ARG A 283 -47.15 -5.23 36.78
CA ARG A 283 -46.89 -5.99 38.02
C ARG A 283 -47.16 -5.14 39.25
N LYS A 284 -46.68 -3.89 39.27
CA LYS A 284 -46.95 -2.95 40.38
C LYS A 284 -48.46 -2.74 40.57
N GLN A 285 -49.20 -2.46 39.50
CA GLN A 285 -50.67 -2.34 39.54
C GLN A 285 -51.34 -3.62 40.06
N LEU A 286 -50.90 -4.79 39.61
CA LEU A 286 -51.41 -6.08 40.08
C LEU A 286 -51.15 -6.29 41.58
N THR A 287 -49.98 -5.89 42.07
CA THR A 287 -49.63 -6.00 43.50
C THR A 287 -50.33 -4.97 44.38
N GLU A 288 -50.60 -3.77 43.87
CA GLU A 288 -51.31 -2.69 44.58
C GLU A 288 -52.82 -2.88 44.57
N PHE A 289 -53.35 -3.60 43.58
CA PHE A 289 -54.77 -3.92 43.52
C PHE A 289 -55.20 -4.70 44.76
N ARG A 290 -56.21 -4.16 45.45
CA ARG A 290 -56.92 -4.82 46.56
C ARG A 290 -58.40 -4.72 46.26
N ALA A 291 -59.02 -5.85 45.94
CA ALA A 291 -60.46 -5.92 45.85
C ALA A 291 -61.04 -5.73 47.27
N PRO A 292 -62.03 -4.83 47.47
CA PRO A 292 -62.74 -4.74 48.73
C PRO A 292 -63.29 -6.11 49.13
N GLN A 293 -63.18 -6.44 50.42
CA GLN A 293 -63.74 -7.69 50.93
C GLN A 293 -65.23 -7.75 50.57
N VAL A 294 -65.73 -8.89 50.08
CA VAL A 294 -67.15 -9.05 49.69
C VAL A 294 -68.10 -8.57 50.81
N MET A 295 -67.75 -8.83 52.07
CA MET A 295 -68.53 -8.37 53.22
C MET A 295 -68.54 -6.86 53.41
N MET A 296 -67.48 -6.13 53.03
CA MET A 296 -67.48 -4.66 53.02
C MET A 296 -68.47 -4.13 51.98
N TYR A 297 -68.41 -4.66 50.76
CA TYR A 297 -69.36 -4.31 49.71
C TYR A 297 -70.81 -4.60 50.11
N VAL A 298 -71.08 -5.77 50.71
CA VAL A 298 -72.42 -6.14 51.18
C VAL A 298 -72.91 -5.17 52.26
N LYS A 299 -72.07 -4.84 53.25
CA LYS A 299 -72.42 -3.87 54.30
C LYS A 299 -72.69 -2.48 53.74
N GLU A 300 -71.83 -1.98 52.85
CA GLU A 300 -72.03 -0.70 52.17
C GLU A 300 -73.30 -0.69 51.32
N LYS A 301 -73.61 -1.80 50.64
CA LYS A 301 -74.83 -1.92 49.83
C LYS A 301 -76.11 -1.90 50.67
N ILE A 302 -76.09 -2.57 51.82
CA ILE A 302 -77.19 -2.54 52.80
C ILE A 302 -77.37 -1.11 53.33
N LEU A 303 -76.28 -0.48 53.80
CA LEU A 303 -76.29 0.89 54.31
C LEU A 303 -76.82 1.88 53.26
N ASN A 304 -76.36 1.77 52.01
CA ASN A 304 -76.86 2.60 50.91
C ASN A 304 -78.37 2.43 50.73
N GLY A 305 -78.88 1.19 50.78
CA GLY A 305 -80.33 0.94 50.70
C GLY A 305 -81.12 1.50 51.90
N GLU A 306 -80.55 1.51 53.09
CA GLU A 306 -81.16 2.13 54.28
C GLU A 306 -81.20 3.65 54.16
N LEU A 307 -80.11 4.26 53.70
CA LEU A 307 -80.03 5.70 53.43
C LEU A 307 -81.04 6.12 52.35
N GLU A 308 -81.15 5.36 51.25
CA GLU A 308 -82.16 5.61 50.21
C GLU A 308 -83.59 5.57 50.76
N LYS A 309 -83.91 4.63 51.65
CA LYS A 309 -85.22 4.56 52.31
C LYS A 309 -85.44 5.73 53.26
N ALA A 310 -84.42 6.11 54.04
CA ALA A 310 -84.48 7.24 54.96
C ALA A 310 -84.72 8.56 54.20
N ILE A 311 -84.01 8.77 53.09
CA ILE A 311 -84.20 9.91 52.19
C ILE A 311 -85.67 9.97 51.74
N LYS A 312 -86.21 8.88 51.18
CA LYS A 312 -87.62 8.82 50.74
C LYS A 312 -88.62 9.12 51.87
N MET A 313 -88.36 8.63 53.08
CA MET A 313 -89.21 8.92 54.24
C MET A 313 -89.16 10.40 54.64
N TRP A 314 -87.97 11.00 54.67
CA TRP A 314 -87.79 12.41 55.00
C TRP A 314 -88.39 13.32 53.93
N GLU A 315 -88.22 12.98 52.64
CA GLU A 315 -88.90 13.64 51.53
C GLU A 315 -90.42 13.63 51.73
N ARG A 316 -90.99 12.48 52.09
CA ARG A 316 -92.43 12.35 52.40
C ARG A 316 -92.85 13.21 53.59
N LYS A 317 -92.05 13.26 54.66
CA LYS A 317 -92.34 14.10 55.85
C LYS A 317 -92.29 15.59 55.51
N VAL A 318 -91.31 16.00 54.70
CA VAL A 318 -91.21 17.38 54.21
C VAL A 318 -92.44 17.73 53.38
N GLU A 319 -92.84 16.87 52.44
CA GLU A 319 -94.05 17.06 51.61
C GLU A 319 -95.31 17.24 52.48
N ILE A 320 -95.51 16.40 53.51
CA ILE A 320 -96.65 16.53 54.44
C ILE A 320 -96.58 17.86 55.21
N ALA A 321 -95.41 18.21 55.75
CA ALA A 321 -95.23 19.46 56.48
C ALA A 321 -95.50 20.68 55.61
N GLU A 322 -95.06 20.66 54.34
CA GLU A 322 -95.34 21.70 53.35
C GLU A 322 -96.85 21.82 53.05
N ILE A 323 -97.55 20.69 52.88
CA ILE A 323 -99.00 20.66 52.67
C ILE A 323 -99.76 21.21 53.87
N SER A 324 -99.40 20.79 55.09
CA SER A 324 -100.00 21.29 56.34
C SER A 324 -99.74 22.78 56.52
N LEU A 325 -98.52 23.25 56.30
CA LEU A 325 -98.17 24.68 56.35
C LEU A 325 -98.98 25.49 55.33
N LYS A 326 -99.14 24.98 54.11
CA LYS A 326 -100.01 25.57 53.08
C LYS A 326 -101.47 25.61 53.53
N GLY A 327 -101.94 24.58 54.22
CA GLY A 327 -103.27 24.51 54.84
C GLY A 327 -103.48 25.56 55.94
N TYR A 328 -102.56 25.62 56.91
CA TYR A 328 -102.58 26.64 57.98
C TYR A 328 -102.53 28.06 57.41
N ARG A 329 -101.70 28.31 56.39
CA ARG A 329 -101.65 29.60 55.71
C ARG A 329 -103.00 29.96 55.07
N LYS A 330 -103.68 29.00 54.44
CA LYS A 330 -105.03 29.21 53.88
C LYS A 330 -106.06 29.50 54.97
N ALA A 331 -106.05 28.74 56.07
CA ALA A 331 -106.97 28.95 57.19
C ALA A 331 -106.75 30.31 57.87
N TRP A 332 -105.48 30.66 58.13
CA TRP A 332 -105.08 31.97 58.65
C TRP A 332 -105.54 33.10 57.73
N ASN A 333 -105.32 32.98 56.41
CA ASN A 333 -105.77 33.98 55.46
C ASN A 333 -107.30 34.14 55.46
N LYS A 334 -108.07 33.04 55.58
CA LYS A 334 -109.53 33.11 55.73
C LYS A 334 -109.95 33.82 57.02
N MET A 335 -109.32 33.47 58.15
CA MET A 335 -109.61 34.07 59.44
C MET A 335 -109.26 35.57 59.46
N LYS A 336 -108.13 35.93 58.83
CA LYS A 336 -107.73 37.32 58.58
C LYS A 336 -108.77 38.07 57.73
N THR A 337 -109.25 37.48 56.63
CA THR A 337 -110.31 38.11 55.82
C THR A 337 -111.65 38.22 56.56
N SER A 338 -111.98 37.26 57.44
CA SER A 338 -113.18 37.32 58.28
C SER A 338 -113.06 38.33 59.41
N ASP A 339 -111.87 38.51 60.00
CA ASP A 339 -111.59 39.56 60.99
C ASP A 339 -111.59 40.96 60.32
N GLU A 340 -111.03 41.08 59.12
CA GLU A 340 -111.14 42.28 58.28
C GLU A 340 -112.61 42.58 57.92
N GLN A 341 -113.45 41.55 57.65
CA GLN A 341 -114.89 41.69 57.44
C GLN A 341 -115.68 42.02 58.73
N LEU A 342 -115.19 41.63 59.91
CA LEU A 342 -115.80 42.00 61.20
C LEU A 342 -115.38 43.42 61.64
N GLN A 343 -114.18 43.87 61.26
CA GLN A 343 -113.73 45.25 61.45
C GLN A 343 -114.45 46.26 60.53
N THR A 344 -114.94 45.84 59.35
CA THR A 344 -115.81 46.69 58.51
C THR A 344 -117.27 46.74 59.00
N VAL A 345 -117.68 45.85 59.92
CA VAL A 345 -119.06 45.75 60.45
C VAL A 345 -119.19 46.26 61.90
N ARG A 346 -118.11 46.71 62.55
CA ARG A 346 -118.16 47.30 63.91
C ARG A 346 -118.26 48.84 63.87
N PRO A 347 -119.35 49.47 64.35
CA PRO A 347 -119.47 50.92 64.50
C PRO A 347 -118.73 51.45 65.76
N PRO A 348 -118.44 52.77 65.83
CA PRO A 348 -117.37 53.33 66.67
C PRO A 348 -117.75 53.39 68.16
N GLY A 349 -116.76 53.18 69.02
CA GLY A 349 -116.86 53.34 70.47
C GLY A 349 -116.06 54.53 70.96
N LYS A 350 -116.78 55.66 71.16
CA LYS A 350 -116.41 56.96 71.74
C LYS A 350 -115.56 57.93 70.91
#